data_AF-A0AAE4V672-F1
#
_entry.id   AF-A0AAE4V672-F1
#
_cell.length_a   1.000
_cell.length_b   1.000
_cell.length_c   1.000
_cell.angle_alpha   90.00
_cell.angle_beta   90.00
_cell.angle_gamma   90.00
#
_symmetry.space_group_name_H-M   'P 1'
#
loop_
_entity.id
_entity.type
_entity.pdbx_description
1 polymer ?
#
loop_
_entity_poly.entity_id
_entity_poly.type
_entity_poly.pdbx_seq_one_letter_code
_entity_poly.pdbx_strand_id
1 'polypeptide(L)'
;VHEVIDVDFYAATSGPALVEHMIHAHTTAQDVGRVAAEAGVRQVVLSHIGPGDPRQVIDDQWTRGVSSTYSGTVTVGHDLVQIGVGQRR
;
A
#
# COMPACT_ATOMS: atom_id res chain seq x y z
N VAL A 1 6.37 7.70 -0.34
CA VAL A 1 6.75 6.46 0.34
C VAL A 1 5.86 6.37 1.55
N HIS A 2 4.91 5.45 1.54
CA HIS A 2 3.93 5.31 2.61
C HIS A 2 3.91 3.85 3.05
N GLU A 3 3.87 3.64 4.37
CA GLU A 3 3.67 2.33 4.98
C GLU A 3 2.26 1.83 4.71
N VAL A 4 2.12 0.56 4.34
CA VAL A 4 0.84 0.01 3.88
C VAL A 4 0.59 -1.38 4.46
N ILE A 5 -0.64 -1.60 4.95
CA ILE A 5 -1.05 -2.88 5.53
C ILE A 5 -2.27 -3.49 4.83
N ASP A 6 -2.35 -4.82 4.88
CA ASP A 6 -3.51 -5.61 4.46
C ASP A 6 -4.29 -6.03 5.72
N VAL A 7 -5.38 -5.31 6.00
CA VAL A 7 -6.18 -5.53 7.22
C VAL A 7 -6.83 -6.91 7.21
N ASP A 8 -7.26 -7.39 6.04
CA ASP A 8 -7.94 -8.68 5.91
C ASP A 8 -6.99 -9.84 6.23
N PHE A 9 -5.74 -9.76 5.78
CA PHE A 9 -4.69 -10.69 6.14
C PHE A 9 -4.50 -10.75 7.66
N TYR A 10 -4.28 -9.61 8.32
CA TYR A 10 -4.06 -9.60 9.77
C TYR A 10 -5.30 -10.06 10.54
N ALA A 11 -6.50 -9.71 10.09
CA ALA A 11 -7.75 -10.19 10.68
C ALA A 11 -7.89 -11.72 10.59
N ALA A 12 -7.39 -12.33 9.52
CA ALA A 12 -7.45 -13.77 9.30
C ALA A 12 -6.33 -14.56 10.04
N THR A 13 -5.17 -13.93 10.28
CA THR A 13 -3.99 -14.65 10.78
C THR A 13 -3.57 -14.29 12.20
N SER A 14 -4.21 -13.30 12.82
CA SER A 14 -3.73 -12.68 14.07
C SER A 14 -4.82 -12.55 15.13
N GLY A 15 -4.39 -12.28 16.37
CA GLY A 15 -5.30 -11.96 17.48
C GLY A 15 -5.82 -10.51 17.44
N PRO A 16 -6.93 -10.22 18.13
CA PRO A 16 -7.64 -8.94 18.04
C PRO A 16 -6.77 -7.73 18.42
N ALA A 17 -5.90 -7.87 19.42
CA ALA A 17 -5.02 -6.78 19.84
C ALA A 17 -4.01 -6.37 18.74
N LEU A 18 -3.51 -7.32 17.96
CA LEU A 18 -2.61 -7.01 16.85
C LEU A 18 -3.38 -6.35 15.70
N VAL A 19 -4.57 -6.85 15.38
CA VAL A 19 -5.44 -6.27 14.33
C VAL A 19 -5.79 -4.83 14.66
N GLU A 20 -6.18 -4.56 15.91
CA GLU A 20 -6.48 -3.21 16.38
C GLU A 20 -5.25 -2.29 16.23
N HIS A 21 -4.07 -2.74 16.68
CA HIS A 21 -2.84 -1.99 16.50
C HIS A 21 -2.53 -1.69 15.03
N MET A 22 -2.68 -2.68 14.14
CA MET A 22 -2.47 -2.51 12.70
C MET A 22 -3.38 -1.42 12.14
N ILE A 23 -4.68 -1.49 12.43
CA ILE A 23 -5.67 -0.50 11.96
C ILE A 23 -5.37 0.91 12.49
N HIS A 24 -4.95 1.05 13.75
CA HIS A 24 -4.75 2.36 14.38
C HIS A 24 -3.40 3.00 14.10
N ALA A 25 -2.35 2.20 13.89
CA ALA A 25 -0.99 2.71 13.76
C ALA A 25 -0.48 2.77 12.30
N HIS A 26 -1.16 2.10 11.36
CA HIS A 26 -0.71 1.97 9.98
C HIS A 26 -1.77 2.50 9.01
N THR A 27 -1.45 2.49 7.72
CA THR A 27 -2.36 2.98 6.67
C THR A 27 -2.78 1.85 5.75
N THR A 28 -4.07 1.79 5.41
CA THR A 28 -4.58 0.79 4.47
C THR A 28 -4.24 1.17 3.02
N ALA A 29 -4.26 0.20 2.10
CA ALA A 29 -4.04 0.47 0.67
C ALA A 29 -5.06 1.51 0.12
N GLN A 30 -6.31 1.41 0.56
CA GLN A 30 -7.41 2.32 0.21
C GLN A 30 -7.16 3.74 0.73
N ASP A 31 -6.61 3.87 1.94
CA ASP A 31 -6.25 5.17 2.51
C ASP A 31 -5.06 5.80 1.78
N VAL A 32 -4.06 5.01 1.40
CA VAL A 32 -2.97 5.48 0.52
C VAL A 32 -3.53 6.04 -0.78
N GLY A 33 -4.47 5.32 -1.41
CA GLY A 33 -5.10 5.79 -2.64
C GLY A 33 -5.88 7.09 -2.47
N ARG A 34 -6.64 7.23 -1.38
CA ARG A 34 -7.39 8.46 -1.08
C ARG A 34 -6.46 9.66 -0.91
N VAL A 35 -5.41 9.51 -0.10
CA VAL A 35 -4.40 10.56 0.10
C VAL A 35 -3.72 10.93 -1.21
N ALA A 36 -3.38 9.95 -2.05
CA ALA A 36 -2.75 10.19 -3.34
C ALA A 36 -3.66 10.93 -4.32
N ALA A 37 -4.95 10.60 -4.34
CA ALA A 37 -5.95 11.28 -5.14
C ALA A 37 -6.13 12.74 -4.70
N GLU A 38 -6.27 12.96 -3.39
CA GLU A 38 -6.37 14.30 -2.80
C GLU A 38 -5.12 15.16 -3.07
N ALA A 39 -3.94 14.54 -3.03
CA ALA A 39 -2.67 15.21 -3.32
C ALA A 39 -2.44 15.46 -4.83
N GLY A 40 -3.26 14.89 -5.72
CA GLY A 40 -3.11 15.05 -7.17
C GLY A 40 -1.80 14.48 -7.72
N VAL A 41 -1.20 13.49 -7.06
CA VAL A 41 0.07 12.90 -7.51
C VAL A 41 -0.16 12.01 -8.74
N ARG A 42 0.86 11.90 -9.60
CA ARG A 42 0.79 11.06 -10.81
C ARG A 42 1.10 9.58 -10.56
N GLN A 43 1.86 9.29 -9.52
CA GLN A 43 2.28 7.94 -9.18
C GLN A 43 2.37 7.76 -7.66
N VAL A 44 1.95 6.58 -7.21
CA VAL A 44 2.16 6.05 -5.86
C VAL A 44 3.18 4.93 -5.93
N VAL A 45 4.13 4.93 -4.99
CA VAL A 45 5.04 3.83 -4.73
C VAL A 45 4.80 3.36 -3.30
N LEU A 46 4.39 2.10 -3.14
CA LEU A 46 4.21 1.46 -1.85
C LEU A 46 5.56 1.00 -1.30
N SER A 47 5.75 1.12 0.01
CA SER A 47 6.91 0.56 0.73
C SER A 47 6.49 0.16 2.14
N HIS A 48 7.37 -0.45 2.92
CA HIS A 48 7.08 -0.81 4.31
C HIS A 48 5.75 -1.57 4.39
N ILE A 49 5.69 -2.64 3.60
CA ILE A 49 4.48 -3.40 3.26
C ILE A 49 4.28 -4.51 4.30
N GLY A 50 3.06 -4.60 4.86
CA GLY A 50 2.69 -5.58 5.86
C GLY A 50 1.45 -6.39 5.47
N PRO A 51 1.54 -7.71 5.19
CA PRO A 51 2.74 -8.55 5.34
C PRO A 51 3.77 -8.34 4.23
N GLY A 52 5.05 -8.58 4.56
CA GLY A 52 6.18 -8.37 3.65
C GLY A 52 6.52 -9.54 2.72
N ASP A 53 5.95 -10.73 2.94
CA ASP A 53 6.15 -11.87 2.02
C ASP A 53 5.15 -11.77 0.85
N PRO A 54 5.61 -11.60 -0.40
CA PRO A 54 4.74 -11.45 -1.56
C PRO A 54 3.91 -12.71 -1.88
N ARG A 55 4.17 -13.84 -1.21
CA ARG A 55 3.34 -15.06 -1.30
C ARG A 55 2.12 -15.02 -0.39
N GLN A 56 2.10 -14.12 0.60
CA GLN A 56 0.98 -13.95 1.54
C GLN A 56 -0.05 -12.97 0.98
N VAL A 57 0.42 -11.86 0.42
CA VAL A 57 -0.40 -10.87 -0.29
C VAL A 57 0.35 -10.48 -1.57
N ILE A 58 -0.21 -10.84 -2.72
CA ILE A 58 0.42 -10.60 -4.03
C ILE A 58 0.25 -9.13 -4.47
N ASP A 59 1.17 -8.63 -5.29
CA ASP A 59 1.19 -7.24 -5.80
C ASP A 59 -0.15 -6.76 -6.39
N ASP A 60 -0.89 -7.65 -7.05
CA ASP A 60 -2.19 -7.33 -7.62
C ASP A 60 -3.23 -6.99 -6.53
N GLN A 61 -3.15 -7.59 -5.34
CA GLN A 61 -4.03 -7.25 -4.22
C GLN A 61 -3.74 -5.84 -3.71
N TRP A 62 -2.47 -5.52 -3.51
CA TRP A 62 -2.02 -4.17 -3.14
C TRP A 62 -2.46 -3.12 -4.16
N THR A 63 -2.22 -3.40 -5.44
CA THR A 63 -2.59 -2.52 -6.55
C THR A 63 -4.09 -2.29 -6.58
N ARG A 64 -4.91 -3.34 -6.48
CA ARG A 64 -6.37 -3.20 -6.42
C ARG A 64 -6.85 -2.38 -5.22
N GLY A 65 -6.24 -2.58 -4.04
CA GLY A 65 -6.56 -1.82 -2.84
C GLY A 65 -6.37 -0.32 -3.05
N VAL A 66 -5.19 0.09 -3.52
CA VAL A 66 -4.90 1.50 -3.83
C VAL A 66 -5.80 2.01 -4.95
N SER A 67 -5.97 1.25 -6.03
CA SER A 67 -6.75 1.67 -7.19
C SER A 67 -8.25 1.81 -6.94
N SER A 68 -8.77 1.29 -5.82
CA SER A 68 -10.17 1.50 -5.43
C SER A 68 -10.50 2.96 -5.10
N THR A 69 -9.50 3.78 -4.78
CA THR A 69 -9.63 5.20 -4.42
C THR A 69 -8.68 6.11 -5.21
N TYR A 70 -7.85 5.55 -6.09
CA TYR A 70 -6.84 6.29 -6.87
C TYR A 70 -6.75 5.82 -8.32
N SER A 71 -6.73 6.76 -9.26
CA SER A 71 -6.71 6.47 -10.70
C SER A 71 -5.34 6.62 -11.37
N GLY A 72 -4.30 6.98 -10.62
CA GLY A 72 -2.95 7.15 -11.16
C GLY A 72 -2.14 5.85 -11.18
N THR A 73 -0.85 5.96 -11.47
CA THR A 73 0.04 4.78 -11.54
C THR A 73 0.38 4.28 -10.14
N VAL A 74 0.23 2.98 -9.90
CA VAL A 74 0.63 2.33 -8.64
C VAL A 74 1.81 1.41 -8.91
N THR A 75 2.83 1.48 -8.05
CA THR A 75 3.98 0.57 -8.05
C THR A 75 4.11 -0.05 -6.66
N VAL A 76 4.03 -1.37 -6.59
CA VAL A 76 4.35 -2.12 -5.37
C VAL A 76 5.87 -2.20 -5.26
N GLY A 77 6.42 -1.68 -4.17
CA GLY A 77 7.86 -1.68 -3.95
C GLY A 77 8.38 -3.06 -3.57
N HIS A 78 9.55 -3.40 -4.11
CA HIS A 78 10.32 -4.59 -3.75
C HIS A 78 11.75 -4.20 -3.43
N ASP A 79 12.45 -5.03 -2.67
CA ASP A 79 13.86 -4.81 -2.39
C ASP A 79 14.65 -4.61 -3.69
N LEU A 80 15.53 -3.59 -3.68
CA LEU A 80 16.39 -3.19 -4.80
C LEU A 80 15.66 -2.66 -6.05
N VAL A 81 14.34 -2.41 -5.99
CA VAL A 81 13.61 -1.77 -7.10
C VAL A 81 14.16 -0.37 -7.38
N GLN A 82 14.29 -0.03 -8.66
CA GLN A 82 14.66 1.31 -9.11
C GLN A 82 13.48 1.99 -9.79
N ILE A 83 13.17 3.22 -9.35
CA ILE A 83 12.01 3.96 -9.83
C ILE A 83 12.48 5.34 -10.29
N GLY A 84 12.23 5.64 -11.57
CA GLY A 84 12.54 6.94 -12.14
C GLY A 84 11.54 8.01 -11.68
N VAL A 85 12.02 9.20 -11.32
CA VAL A 85 11.16 10.35 -10.93
C VAL A 85 10.53 11.09 -12.13
N GLY A 86 10.73 10.57 -13.34
CA GLY A 86 10.28 11.19 -14.59
C GLY A 86 11.08 12.44 -14.97
N GLN A 87 10.74 13.01 -16.13
CA GLN A 87 11.30 14.30 -16.57
C GLN A 87 10.51 15.47 -15.95
N ARG A 88 11.21 16.57 -15.67
CA ARG A 88 10.57 17.82 -15.22
C ARG A 88 9.67 18.35 -16.35
N ARG A 89 8.41 18.64 -16.04
CA ARG A 89 7.52 19.36 -16.96
C ARG A 89 7.75 20.86 -16.85
#